data_AF-A0A949N7Q5-F1
#
_entry.id   AF-A0A949N7Q5-F1
#
_cell.length_a   1.000
_cell.length_b   1.000
_cell.length_c   1.000
_cell.angle_alpha   90.00
_cell.angle_beta   90.00
_cell.angle_gamma   90.00
#
_symmetry.space_group_name_H-M   'P 1'
#
loop_
_entity.id
_entity.type
_entity.pdbx_description
1 polymer ?
#
loop_
_entity_poly.entity_id
_entity_poly.type
_entity_poly.pdbx_seq_one_letter_code
_entity_poly.pdbx_strand_id
1 'polypeptide(L)'
;MQIISFLFEKHLDKTVLAIAIILSILMLSADEDSQINSARGISSFLFYPVNRVSAYFTDMEQLKEENLRLRELAATLHHERERLTQFREERNRLRQLLGFRKDSFFDFIPCEVTTRSSNRFHHSVTVDRGKGSGIKVGMAVVGYRGLVGRVVQVFGSSSRVLLLNNKSISVSCLDKRSRVVGMLNWERGNLFRLDFIGREEDVLQGDTLITSGFGKILPKGFPVGTVFQVAEEKTELSRRVSVVSMTDLNTLEELFIVVGGRDWDSEDIFNRLDTVKDPAM
;
A
#
# COMPACT_ATOMS: atom_id res chain seq x y z
N MET A 1 -11.39 -58.56 38.42
CA MET A 1 -10.94 -57.18 38.11
C MET A 1 -11.55 -56.11 39.05
N GLN A 2 -12.13 -56.47 40.21
CA GLN A 2 -12.66 -55.51 41.20
C GLN A 2 -11.84 -55.42 42.51
N ILE A 3 -10.94 -56.37 42.77
CA ILE A 3 -10.09 -56.38 43.97
C ILE A 3 -8.87 -55.44 43.82
N ILE A 4 -8.39 -55.26 42.58
CA ILE A 4 -7.22 -54.43 42.26
C ILE A 4 -7.54 -52.94 42.36
N SER A 5 -8.77 -52.53 42.02
CA SER A 5 -9.23 -51.14 42.17
C SER A 5 -9.50 -50.76 43.63
N PHE A 6 -9.99 -51.69 44.46
CA PHE A 6 -10.31 -51.43 45.87
C PHE A 6 -9.07 -51.24 46.76
N LEU A 7 -7.97 -51.94 46.44
CA LEU A 7 -6.69 -51.75 47.12
C LEU A 7 -6.02 -50.41 46.77
N PHE A 8 -6.32 -49.85 45.59
CA PHE A 8 -5.75 -48.60 45.10
C PHE A 8 -6.36 -47.34 45.77
N GLU A 9 -7.65 -47.35 46.13
CA GLU A 9 -8.30 -46.16 46.73
C GLU A 9 -8.00 -45.97 48.24
N LYS A 10 -7.77 -47.05 48.99
CA LYS A 10 -7.66 -46.96 50.47
C LYS A 10 -6.22 -46.82 51.00
N HIS A 11 -5.21 -47.18 50.20
CA HIS A 11 -3.80 -47.14 50.59
C HIS A 11 -2.88 -46.71 49.44
N LEU A 12 -3.30 -45.65 48.72
CA LEU A 12 -2.63 -45.09 47.54
C LEU A 12 -1.11 -44.87 47.74
N ASP A 13 -0.72 -44.34 48.90
CA ASP A 13 0.68 -44.08 49.24
C ASP A 13 1.51 -45.38 49.37
N LYS A 14 0.92 -46.43 49.94
CA LYS A 14 1.60 -47.72 50.15
C LYS A 14 1.66 -48.54 48.85
N THR A 15 0.64 -48.44 48.00
CA THR A 15 0.63 -49.11 46.69
C THR A 15 1.60 -48.46 45.72
N VAL A 16 1.75 -47.14 45.74
CA VAL A 16 2.75 -46.42 44.93
C VAL A 16 4.17 -46.78 45.38
N LEU A 17 4.41 -46.84 46.69
CA LEU A 17 5.71 -47.28 47.24
C LEU A 17 6.02 -48.73 46.87
N ALA A 18 5.05 -49.63 46.96
CA ALA A 18 5.22 -51.03 46.57
C ALA A 18 5.55 -51.18 45.07
N ILE A 19 4.88 -50.43 44.20
CA ILE A 19 5.15 -50.42 42.75
C ILE A 19 6.54 -49.83 42.46
N ALA A 20 6.94 -48.75 43.14
CA ALA A 20 8.26 -48.14 42.99
C ALA A 20 9.39 -49.10 43.43
N ILE A 21 9.18 -49.84 44.52
CA ILE A 21 10.13 -50.84 45.01
C ILE A 21 10.21 -52.03 44.03
N ILE A 22 9.07 -52.52 43.54
CA ILE A 22 9.04 -53.61 42.54
C ILE A 22 9.76 -53.17 41.26
N LEU A 23 9.52 -51.95 40.80
CA LEU A 23 10.19 -51.38 39.62
C LEU A 23 11.69 -51.18 39.85
N SER A 24 12.09 -50.75 41.04
CA SER A 24 13.51 -50.64 41.44
C SER A 24 14.20 -51.99 41.48
N ILE A 25 13.51 -53.03 41.96
CA ILE A 25 14.03 -54.41 42.01
C ILE A 25 14.12 -55.00 40.60
N LEU A 26 13.12 -54.73 39.75
CA LEU A 26 13.10 -55.16 38.35
C LEU A 26 14.24 -54.51 37.55
N MET A 27 14.55 -53.25 37.84
CA MET A 27 15.71 -52.53 37.30
C MET A 27 17.03 -53.15 37.76
N LEU A 28 17.14 -53.52 39.04
CA LEU A 28 18.37 -54.09 39.61
C LEU A 28 18.69 -55.51 39.08
N SER A 29 17.65 -56.25 38.67
CA SER A 29 17.75 -57.62 38.14
C SER A 29 18.05 -57.67 36.63
N ALA A 30 18.10 -56.53 35.96
CA ALA A 30 18.29 -56.43 34.52
C ALA A 30 19.77 -56.13 34.20
N ASP A 31 20.31 -56.76 33.16
CA ASP A 31 21.72 -56.72 32.75
C ASP A 31 22.19 -55.26 32.48
N GLU A 32 23.48 -54.97 32.73
CA GLU A 32 24.06 -53.60 32.75
C GLU A 32 23.73 -52.77 31.48
N ASP A 33 23.71 -53.41 30.30
CA ASP A 33 23.37 -52.77 29.02
C ASP A 33 21.87 -52.42 28.87
N SER A 34 20.99 -53.17 29.54
CA SER A 34 19.54 -52.93 29.54
C SER A 34 19.12 -51.85 30.55
N GLN A 35 19.92 -51.68 31.61
CA GLN A 35 19.72 -50.66 32.65
C GLN A 35 19.99 -49.25 32.11
N ILE A 36 21.07 -49.09 31.34
CA ILE A 36 21.46 -47.80 30.73
C ILE A 36 20.46 -47.36 29.65
N ASN A 37 19.92 -48.30 28.86
CA ASN A 37 18.93 -47.98 27.83
C ASN A 37 17.53 -47.71 28.41
N SER A 38 17.15 -48.41 29.48
CA SER A 38 15.88 -48.17 30.17
C SER A 38 15.87 -46.89 31.00
N ALA A 39 17.00 -46.54 31.65
CA ALA A 39 17.16 -45.28 32.37
C ALA A 39 17.15 -44.06 31.42
N ARG A 40 17.72 -44.20 30.21
CA ARG A 40 17.64 -43.20 29.14
C ARG A 40 16.22 -43.07 28.57
N GLY A 41 15.45 -44.16 28.51
CA GLY A 41 14.03 -44.13 28.13
C GLY A 41 13.16 -43.41 29.15
N ILE A 42 13.28 -43.77 30.44
CA ILE A 42 12.47 -43.21 31.54
C ILE A 42 12.77 -41.73 31.76
N SER A 43 14.04 -41.30 31.67
CA SER A 43 14.39 -39.87 31.73
C SER A 43 13.75 -39.10 30.57
N SER A 44 13.68 -39.70 29.37
CA SER A 44 13.02 -39.10 28.21
C SER A 44 11.50 -38.96 28.37
N PHE A 45 10.84 -39.85 29.11
CA PHE A 45 9.39 -39.78 29.39
C PHE A 45 9.02 -38.77 30.50
N LEU A 46 9.88 -38.57 31.49
CA LEU A 46 9.62 -37.65 32.60
C LEU A 46 9.81 -36.17 32.24
N PHE A 47 10.70 -35.85 31.29
CA PHE A 47 10.98 -34.46 30.87
C PHE A 47 10.15 -33.98 29.67
N TYR A 48 9.43 -34.86 28.98
CA TYR A 48 8.58 -34.50 27.83
C TYR A 48 7.44 -33.49 28.14
N PRO A 49 6.74 -33.52 29.30
CA PRO A 49 5.69 -32.54 29.60
C PRO A 49 6.24 -31.16 30.00
N VAL A 50 7.46 -31.07 30.54
CA VAL A 50 8.06 -29.80 31.00
C VAL A 50 8.43 -28.89 29.83
N ASN A 51 8.94 -29.45 28.74
CA ASN A 51 9.27 -28.69 27.53
C ASN A 51 8.01 -28.14 26.83
N ARG A 52 6.85 -28.81 26.95
CA ARG A 52 5.57 -28.31 26.41
C ARG A 52 4.98 -27.18 27.25
N VAL A 53 5.02 -27.29 28.57
CA VAL A 53 4.49 -26.25 29.48
C VAL A 53 5.32 -24.97 29.41
N SER A 54 6.64 -25.08 29.29
CA SER A 54 7.52 -23.91 29.07
C SER A 54 7.16 -23.15 27.78
N ALA A 55 6.89 -23.87 26.68
CA ALA A 55 6.48 -23.26 25.41
C ALA A 55 5.15 -22.48 25.50
N TYR A 56 4.17 -22.99 26.26
CA TYR A 56 2.91 -22.27 26.50
C TYR A 56 3.08 -20.98 27.32
N PHE A 57 4.02 -20.96 28.27
CA PHE A 57 4.30 -19.75 29.05
C PHE A 57 5.03 -18.68 28.21
N THR A 58 5.99 -19.08 27.38
CA THR A 58 6.66 -18.16 26.45
C THR A 58 5.71 -17.59 25.40
N ASP A 59 4.81 -18.41 24.86
CA ASP A 59 3.80 -17.96 23.88
C ASP A 59 2.81 -16.97 24.51
N MET A 60 2.42 -17.18 25.77
CA MET A 60 1.48 -16.29 26.46
C MET A 60 2.11 -14.92 26.77
N GLU A 61 3.39 -14.88 27.12
CA GLU A 61 4.12 -13.63 27.37
C GLU A 61 4.33 -12.85 26.06
N GLN A 62 4.72 -13.53 24.99
CA GLN A 62 4.82 -12.95 23.64
C GLN A 62 3.47 -12.42 23.15
N LEU A 63 2.38 -13.16 23.32
CA LEU A 63 1.04 -12.72 22.94
C LEU A 63 0.58 -11.48 23.72
N LYS A 64 0.92 -11.39 25.02
CA LYS A 64 0.60 -10.20 25.83
C LYS A 64 1.42 -9.00 25.39
N GLU A 65 2.71 -9.19 25.12
CA GLU A 65 3.60 -8.13 24.65
C GLU A 65 3.17 -7.63 23.26
N GLU A 66 2.81 -8.53 22.34
CA GLU A 66 2.26 -8.17 21.04
C GLU A 66 0.92 -7.44 21.18
N ASN A 67 0.02 -7.88 22.07
CA ASN A 67 -1.24 -7.19 22.31
C ASN A 67 -1.02 -5.77 22.87
N LEU A 68 -0.06 -5.60 23.79
CA LEU A 68 0.30 -4.30 24.33
C LEU A 68 0.85 -3.40 23.22
N ARG A 69 1.78 -3.90 22.41
CA ARG A 69 2.38 -3.18 21.28
C ARG A 69 1.35 -2.77 20.24
N LEU A 70 0.42 -3.67 19.90
CA LEU A 70 -0.68 -3.38 18.98
C LEU A 70 -1.61 -2.29 19.54
N ARG A 71 -1.90 -2.31 20.84
CA ARG A 71 -2.70 -1.27 21.50
C ARG A 71 -1.99 0.09 21.51
N GLU A 72 -0.69 0.11 21.77
CA GLU A 72 0.12 1.33 21.72
C GLU A 72 0.18 1.93 20.31
N LEU A 73 0.38 1.08 19.28
CA LEU A 73 0.33 1.50 17.88
C LEU A 73 -1.07 2.04 17.52
N ALA A 74 -2.14 1.35 17.92
CA ALA A 74 -3.50 1.80 17.68
C ALA A 74 -3.79 3.15 18.35
N ALA A 75 -3.34 3.35 19.59
CA ALA A 75 -3.48 4.62 20.30
C ALA A 75 -2.70 5.76 19.62
N THR A 76 -1.47 5.48 19.18
CA THR A 76 -0.62 6.44 18.47
C THR A 76 -1.25 6.85 17.13
N LEU A 77 -1.67 5.87 16.33
CA LEU A 77 -2.33 6.10 15.04
C LEU A 77 -3.66 6.85 15.21
N HIS A 78 -4.41 6.53 16.27
CA HIS A 78 -5.64 7.25 16.60
C HIS A 78 -5.36 8.73 16.90
N HIS A 79 -4.36 9.02 17.74
CA HIS A 79 -3.99 10.39 18.08
C HIS A 79 -3.46 11.16 16.86
N GLU A 80 -2.65 10.52 16.01
CA GLU A 80 -2.15 11.12 14.78
C GLU A 80 -3.29 11.42 13.78
N ARG A 81 -4.25 10.49 13.63
CA ARG A 81 -5.46 10.71 12.83
C ARG A 81 -6.25 11.91 13.33
N GLU A 82 -6.46 12.01 14.64
CA GLU A 82 -7.19 13.12 15.24
C GLU A 82 -6.49 14.46 14.97
N ARG A 83 -5.17 14.51 15.17
CA ARG A 83 -4.35 15.69 14.88
C ARG A 83 -4.41 16.10 13.41
N LEU A 84 -4.36 15.14 12.48
CA LEU A 84 -4.54 15.40 11.05
C LEU A 84 -5.94 15.95 10.75
N THR A 85 -6.96 15.47 11.46
CA THR A 85 -8.35 15.94 11.30
C THR A 85 -8.48 17.38 11.79
N GLN A 86 -7.90 17.71 12.94
CA GLN A 86 -7.85 19.08 13.46
C GLN A 86 -7.15 20.05 12.51
N PHE A 87 -5.95 19.70 12.01
CA PHE A 87 -5.26 20.54 11.02
C PHE A 87 -6.07 20.73 9.73
N ARG A 88 -6.83 19.73 9.31
CA ARG A 88 -7.71 19.84 8.13
C ARG A 88 -8.87 20.79 8.39
N GLU A 89 -9.51 20.69 9.54
CA GLU A 89 -10.62 21.57 9.94
C GLU A 89 -10.15 23.02 10.08
N GLU A 90 -9.02 23.23 10.72
CA GLU A 90 -8.39 24.54 10.87
C GLU A 90 -8.06 25.14 9.49
N ARG A 91 -7.43 24.37 8.60
CA ARG A 91 -7.16 24.80 7.22
C ARG A 91 -8.45 25.17 6.47
N ASN A 92 -9.51 24.36 6.61
CA ASN A 92 -10.79 24.66 5.98
C ASN A 92 -11.42 25.94 6.54
N ARG A 93 -11.34 26.15 7.87
CA ARG A 93 -11.79 27.38 8.53
C ARG A 93 -11.00 28.59 8.05
N LEU A 94 -9.67 28.52 8.02
CA LEU A 94 -8.78 29.56 7.49
C LEU A 94 -9.15 29.92 6.05
N ARG A 95 -9.36 28.91 5.20
CA ARG A 95 -9.80 29.12 3.81
C ARG A 95 -11.14 29.84 3.75
N GLN A 96 -12.12 29.41 4.53
CA GLN A 96 -13.43 30.06 4.57
C GLN A 96 -13.36 31.51 5.04
N LEU A 97 -12.55 31.81 6.06
CA LEU A 97 -12.33 33.17 6.55
C LEU A 97 -11.71 34.07 5.47
N LEU A 98 -10.86 33.50 4.62
CA LEU A 98 -10.26 34.18 3.46
C LEU A 98 -11.17 34.18 2.21
N GLY A 99 -12.42 33.72 2.32
CA GLY A 99 -13.37 33.64 1.19
C GLY A 99 -13.06 32.51 0.19
N PHE A 100 -12.08 31.66 0.46
CA PHE A 100 -11.83 30.45 -0.32
C PHE A 100 -12.87 29.38 0.01
N ARG A 101 -13.30 28.64 -1.02
CA ARG A 101 -14.07 27.41 -0.80
C ARG A 101 -13.23 26.43 0.03
N LYS A 102 -13.89 25.63 0.89
CA LYS A 102 -13.26 24.51 1.63
C LYS A 102 -12.46 23.60 0.64
N ASP A 103 -11.69 22.64 1.11
CA ASP A 103 -11.09 21.62 0.22
C ASP A 103 -12.01 20.41 0.07
N SER A 104 -12.13 19.84 -1.12
CA SER A 104 -12.88 18.59 -1.33
C SER A 104 -12.03 17.38 -1.01
N PHE A 105 -12.67 16.32 -0.57
CA PHE A 105 -12.03 15.02 -0.43
C PHE A 105 -11.99 14.29 -1.76
N PHE A 106 -10.94 13.49 -1.93
CA PHE A 106 -10.84 12.46 -2.95
C PHE A 106 -11.22 11.14 -2.29
N ASP A 107 -12.19 10.46 -2.87
CA ASP A 107 -12.45 9.05 -2.63
C ASP A 107 -11.64 8.22 -3.62
N PHE A 108 -11.37 6.97 -3.26
CA PHE A 108 -10.58 6.07 -4.10
C PHE A 108 -11.34 4.77 -4.30
N ILE A 109 -11.45 4.34 -5.55
CA ILE A 109 -12.00 3.04 -5.90
C ILE A 109 -10.83 2.10 -6.20
N PRO A 110 -10.60 1.06 -5.38
CA PRO A 110 -9.59 0.05 -5.66
C PRO A 110 -10.00 -0.78 -6.87
N CYS A 111 -9.03 -1.04 -7.74
CA CYS A 111 -9.17 -1.83 -8.95
C CYS A 111 -7.90 -2.63 -9.24
N GLU A 112 -8.08 -3.78 -9.87
CA GLU A 112 -7.01 -4.67 -10.29
C GLU A 112 -6.79 -4.58 -11.79
N VAL A 113 -5.52 -4.68 -12.21
CA VAL A 113 -5.13 -4.70 -13.62
C VAL A 113 -5.41 -6.09 -14.20
N THR A 114 -6.41 -6.18 -15.07
CA THR A 114 -6.81 -7.44 -15.73
C THR A 114 -6.05 -7.69 -17.03
N THR A 115 -5.69 -6.64 -17.75
CA THR A 115 -5.01 -6.78 -19.04
C THR A 115 -4.07 -5.61 -19.26
N ARG A 116 -2.90 -5.89 -19.82
CA ARG A 116 -1.97 -4.86 -20.29
C ARG A 116 -1.88 -4.89 -21.80
N SER A 117 -1.83 -3.71 -22.40
CA SER A 117 -1.60 -3.57 -23.83
C SER A 117 -0.23 -4.12 -24.20
N SER A 118 -0.18 -4.98 -25.23
CA SER A 118 1.06 -5.49 -25.82
C SER A 118 1.70 -4.51 -26.81
N ASN A 119 1.06 -3.37 -27.08
CA ASN A 119 1.54 -2.39 -28.04
C ASN A 119 2.66 -1.53 -27.44
N ARG A 120 3.85 -1.60 -28.06
CA ARG A 120 5.05 -0.81 -27.68
C ARG A 120 4.91 0.71 -27.81
N PHE A 121 3.91 1.20 -28.55
CA PHE A 121 3.68 2.63 -28.74
C PHE A 121 2.42 3.14 -28.03
N HIS A 122 1.59 2.24 -27.51
CA HIS A 122 0.32 2.59 -26.87
C HIS A 122 0.18 1.85 -25.54
N HIS A 123 0.88 2.38 -24.54
CA HIS A 123 0.84 1.87 -23.18
C HIS A 123 -0.51 2.21 -22.54
N SER A 124 -1.29 1.16 -22.26
CA SER A 124 -2.56 1.23 -21.57
C SER A 124 -2.79 -0.06 -20.79
N VAL A 125 -3.60 0.03 -19.74
CA VAL A 125 -4.03 -1.11 -18.94
C VAL A 125 -5.54 -1.12 -18.84
N THR A 126 -6.12 -2.31 -18.70
CA THR A 126 -7.55 -2.49 -18.45
C THR A 126 -7.72 -2.90 -16.99
N VAL A 127 -8.67 -2.28 -16.32
CA VAL A 127 -8.97 -2.51 -14.89
C VAL A 127 -10.37 -3.09 -14.72
N ASP A 128 -10.56 -3.86 -13.65
CA ASP A 128 -11.79 -4.61 -13.31
C ASP A 128 -12.93 -3.75 -12.72
N ARG A 129 -12.92 -2.45 -13.01
CA ARG A 129 -13.97 -1.52 -12.59
C ARG A 129 -14.44 -0.70 -13.78
N GLY A 130 -15.75 -0.57 -13.93
CA GLY A 130 -16.40 0.12 -15.04
C GLY A 130 -17.47 1.11 -14.60
N LYS A 131 -18.42 1.38 -15.51
CA LYS A 131 -19.55 2.27 -15.29
C LYS A 131 -20.39 1.84 -14.08
N GLY A 132 -20.53 0.53 -13.83
CA GLY A 132 -21.23 0.00 -12.67
C GLY A 132 -20.62 0.40 -11.32
N SER A 133 -19.33 0.75 -11.32
CA SER A 133 -18.61 1.26 -10.14
C SER A 133 -18.54 2.79 -10.10
N GLY A 134 -19.30 3.49 -10.96
CA GLY A 134 -19.30 4.96 -11.02
C GLY A 134 -18.10 5.59 -11.73
N ILE A 135 -17.32 4.81 -12.46
CA ILE A 135 -16.14 5.31 -13.19
C ILE A 135 -16.57 6.09 -14.43
N LYS A 136 -15.85 7.19 -14.69
CA LYS A 136 -16.08 8.08 -15.83
C LYS A 136 -14.79 8.29 -16.62
N VAL A 137 -14.95 8.65 -17.88
CA VAL A 137 -13.82 9.02 -18.75
C VAL A 137 -13.13 10.26 -18.17
N GLY A 138 -11.81 10.24 -18.18
CA GLY A 138 -10.97 11.30 -17.62
C GLY A 138 -10.64 11.14 -16.14
N MET A 139 -11.21 10.13 -15.46
CA MET A 139 -10.87 9.87 -14.07
C MET A 139 -9.36 9.61 -13.87
N ALA A 140 -8.74 10.20 -12.85
CA ALA A 140 -7.31 10.04 -12.60
C ALA A 140 -7.06 8.68 -11.97
N VAL A 141 -5.96 8.03 -12.34
CA VAL A 141 -5.59 6.72 -11.83
C VAL A 141 -4.22 6.82 -11.18
N VAL A 142 -4.14 6.37 -9.93
CA VAL A 142 -2.95 6.45 -9.10
C VAL A 142 -2.58 5.05 -8.61
N GLY A 143 -1.29 4.78 -8.52
CA GLY A 143 -0.76 3.65 -7.77
C GLY A 143 -0.41 4.08 -6.35
N TYR A 144 0.18 3.17 -5.58
CA TYR A 144 0.58 3.44 -4.19
C TYR A 144 1.52 4.65 -4.04
N ARG A 145 2.42 4.87 -5.02
CA ARG A 145 3.46 5.90 -4.95
C ARG A 145 3.12 7.19 -5.68
N GLY A 146 2.14 7.21 -6.58
CA GLY A 146 1.85 8.39 -7.38
C GLY A 146 0.93 8.13 -8.57
N LEU A 147 0.78 9.15 -9.40
CA LEU A 147 -0.03 9.14 -10.61
C LEU A 147 0.49 8.08 -11.60
N VAL A 148 -0.44 7.31 -12.15
CA VAL A 148 -0.18 6.24 -13.13
C VAL A 148 -0.75 6.60 -14.50
N GLY A 149 -1.86 7.34 -14.53
CA GLY A 149 -2.50 7.71 -15.77
C GLY A 149 -3.91 8.27 -15.59
N ARG A 150 -4.73 8.11 -16.62
CA ARG A 150 -6.15 8.49 -16.60
C ARG A 150 -7.02 7.50 -17.36
N VAL A 151 -8.28 7.39 -16.97
CA VAL A 151 -9.29 6.62 -17.69
C VAL A 151 -9.58 7.29 -19.03
N VAL A 152 -9.52 6.52 -20.12
CA VAL A 152 -9.83 7.00 -21.47
C VAL A 152 -11.05 6.33 -22.08
N GLN A 153 -11.46 5.18 -21.54
CA GLN A 153 -12.65 4.47 -21.98
C GLN A 153 -13.27 3.72 -20.81
N VAL A 154 -14.59 3.74 -20.73
CA VAL A 154 -15.34 3.05 -19.68
C VAL A 154 -16.32 2.08 -20.32
N PHE A 155 -16.28 0.83 -19.90
CA PHE A 155 -17.24 -0.22 -20.25
C PHE A 155 -18.16 -0.51 -19.06
N GLY A 156 -19.08 -1.47 -19.20
CA GLY A 156 -20.02 -1.82 -18.11
C GLY A 156 -19.31 -2.21 -16.81
N SER A 157 -18.39 -3.19 -16.89
CA SER A 157 -17.67 -3.77 -15.74
C SER A 157 -16.16 -3.52 -15.75
N SER A 158 -15.61 -2.89 -16.78
CA SER A 158 -14.18 -2.63 -16.91
C SER A 158 -13.91 -1.23 -17.47
N SER A 159 -12.68 -0.76 -17.34
CA SER A 159 -12.26 0.53 -17.90
C SER A 159 -10.84 0.43 -18.46
N ARG A 160 -10.56 1.21 -19.49
CA ARG A 160 -9.21 1.35 -20.06
C ARG A 160 -8.55 2.61 -19.52
N VAL A 161 -7.36 2.43 -18.97
CA VAL A 161 -6.50 3.47 -18.41
C VAL A 161 -5.33 3.69 -19.36
N LEU A 162 -5.14 4.95 -19.78
CA LEU A 162 -3.97 5.37 -20.53
C LEU A 162 -2.87 5.75 -19.54
N LEU A 163 -1.71 5.11 -19.67
CA LEU A 163 -0.59 5.30 -18.75
C LEU A 163 0.23 6.55 -19.08
N LEU A 164 0.94 7.09 -18.09
CA LEU A 164 1.84 8.24 -18.26
C LEU A 164 2.96 8.01 -19.29
N ASN A 165 3.44 6.78 -19.45
CA ASN A 165 4.47 6.43 -20.43
C ASN A 165 3.96 6.35 -21.89
N ASN A 166 2.83 6.98 -22.19
CA ASN A 166 2.28 7.09 -23.53
C ASN A 166 2.54 8.48 -24.11
N LYS A 167 2.97 8.60 -25.37
CA LYS A 167 3.19 9.90 -26.03
C LYS A 167 1.92 10.74 -26.18
N SER A 168 0.75 10.13 -26.06
CA SER A 168 -0.56 10.79 -26.22
C SER A 168 -1.05 11.47 -24.94
N ILE A 169 -0.31 11.36 -23.82
CA ILE A 169 -0.65 12.01 -22.56
C ILE A 169 0.46 12.99 -22.15
N SER A 170 0.01 14.18 -21.75
CA SER A 170 0.85 15.20 -21.14
C SER A 170 0.19 15.60 -19.83
N VAL A 171 0.99 15.77 -18.78
CA VAL A 171 0.48 16.09 -17.44
C VAL A 171 1.05 17.42 -16.99
N SER A 172 0.19 18.37 -16.65
CA SER A 172 0.64 19.59 -16.01
C SER A 172 1.11 19.28 -14.58
N CYS A 173 2.39 19.50 -14.36
CA CYS A 173 3.07 19.27 -13.10
C CYS A 173 3.44 20.59 -12.44
N LEU A 174 3.49 20.57 -11.12
CA LEU A 174 3.87 21.65 -10.25
C LEU A 174 5.02 21.14 -9.39
N ASP A 175 6.13 21.85 -9.36
CA ASP A 175 7.16 21.57 -8.36
C ASP A 175 6.61 21.89 -6.97
N LYS A 176 6.70 20.92 -6.06
CA LYS A 176 6.22 21.04 -4.68
C LYS A 176 6.94 22.17 -3.94
N ARG A 177 8.23 22.40 -4.22
CA ARG A 177 9.07 23.39 -3.52
C ARG A 177 8.91 24.79 -4.10
N SER A 178 9.32 24.98 -5.35
CA SER A 178 9.35 26.31 -5.99
C SER A 178 7.99 26.80 -6.51
N ARG A 179 7.03 25.88 -6.63
CA ARG A 179 5.71 26.15 -7.24
C ARG A 179 5.76 26.50 -8.73
N VAL A 180 6.89 26.22 -9.39
CA VAL A 180 7.04 26.31 -10.83
C VAL A 180 6.17 25.26 -11.53
N VAL A 181 5.59 25.63 -12.66
CA VAL A 181 4.65 24.79 -13.41
C VAL A 181 5.27 24.41 -14.74
N GLY A 182 5.25 23.11 -15.06
CA GLY A 182 5.69 22.61 -16.35
C GLY A 182 4.74 21.57 -16.92
N MET A 183 5.01 21.17 -18.16
CA MET A 183 4.30 20.07 -18.81
C MET A 183 5.18 18.84 -18.83
N LEU A 184 4.76 17.78 -18.15
CA LEU A 184 5.46 16.51 -18.12
C LEU A 184 5.06 15.67 -19.34
N ASN A 185 6.04 15.29 -20.12
CA ASN A 185 5.91 14.44 -21.30
C ASN A 185 6.80 13.21 -21.17
N TRP A 186 6.32 12.06 -21.63
CA TRP A 186 7.15 10.85 -21.65
C TRP A 186 8.24 10.94 -22.72
N GLU A 187 9.45 10.51 -22.36
CA GLU A 187 10.59 10.49 -23.30
C GLU A 187 11.01 9.06 -23.64
N ARG A 188 11.45 8.28 -22.65
CA ARG A 188 11.86 6.88 -22.84
C ARG A 188 11.89 6.11 -21.52
N GLY A 189 11.51 4.84 -21.53
CA GLY A 189 11.55 4.01 -20.32
C GLY A 189 10.82 4.68 -19.15
N ASN A 190 11.54 4.88 -18.03
CA ASN A 190 11.02 5.60 -16.86
C ASN A 190 11.45 7.08 -16.79
N LEU A 191 12.01 7.63 -17.88
CA LEU A 191 12.41 9.02 -18.01
C LEU A 191 11.33 9.84 -18.72
N PHE A 192 11.04 10.98 -18.11
CA PHE A 192 10.12 11.99 -18.54
C PHE A 192 10.85 13.31 -18.68
N ARG A 193 10.32 14.18 -19.52
CA ARG A 193 10.82 15.53 -19.70
C ARG A 193 9.75 16.52 -19.22
N LEU A 194 10.17 17.47 -18.39
CA LEU A 194 9.35 18.58 -17.96
C LEU A 194 9.69 19.78 -18.85
N ASP A 195 8.75 20.09 -19.74
CA ASP A 195 8.84 21.18 -20.72
C ASP A 195 8.23 22.47 -20.15
N PHE A 196 8.51 23.60 -20.81
CA PHE A 196 8.05 24.96 -20.46
C PHE A 196 8.61 25.53 -19.14
N ILE A 197 9.83 25.12 -18.77
CA ILE A 197 10.52 25.69 -17.62
C ILE A 197 11.42 26.85 -18.05
N GLY A 198 11.15 28.03 -17.51
CA GLY A 198 11.92 29.24 -17.79
C GLY A 198 13.34 29.19 -17.22
N ARG A 199 14.23 30.04 -17.74
CA ARG A 199 15.62 30.15 -17.24
C ARG A 199 15.73 30.85 -15.88
N GLU A 200 14.74 31.63 -15.46
CA GLU A 200 14.74 32.22 -14.12
C GLU A 200 13.96 31.40 -13.10
N GLU A 201 13.31 30.31 -13.55
CA GLU A 201 12.53 29.46 -12.68
C GLU A 201 13.41 28.54 -11.83
N ASP A 202 13.08 28.43 -10.55
CA ASP A 202 13.86 27.68 -9.58
C ASP A 202 13.43 26.20 -9.57
N VAL A 203 14.06 25.36 -10.40
CA VAL A 203 13.86 23.91 -10.37
C VAL A 203 15.20 23.24 -10.14
N LEU A 204 15.28 22.39 -9.11
CA LEU A 204 16.52 21.74 -8.68
C LEU A 204 16.42 20.23 -8.78
N GLN A 205 17.59 19.59 -8.89
CA GLN A 205 17.68 18.13 -8.79
C GLN A 205 17.18 17.65 -7.42
N GLY A 206 16.38 16.58 -7.42
CA GLY A 206 15.76 16.03 -6.21
C GLY A 206 14.39 16.63 -5.88
N ASP A 207 13.96 17.69 -6.57
CA ASP A 207 12.63 18.27 -6.37
C ASP A 207 11.53 17.27 -6.75
N THR A 208 10.43 17.29 -5.99
CA THR A 208 9.28 16.40 -6.20
C THR A 208 8.19 17.12 -6.98
N LEU A 209 7.79 16.52 -8.11
CA LEU A 209 6.71 17.03 -8.93
C LEU A 209 5.37 16.41 -8.51
N ILE A 210 4.36 17.26 -8.39
CA ILE A 210 2.98 16.89 -8.12
C ILE A 210 2.07 17.36 -9.26
N THR A 211 0.88 16.79 -9.42
CA THR A 211 -0.11 17.30 -10.38
C THR A 211 -0.52 18.73 -10.02
N SER A 212 -0.52 19.64 -11.01
CA SER A 212 -0.78 21.06 -10.78
C SER A 212 -2.27 21.37 -10.55
N GLY A 213 -3.17 20.53 -11.10
CA GLY A 213 -4.59 20.81 -11.17
C GLY A 213 -5.00 21.75 -12.31
N PHE A 214 -4.06 22.20 -13.14
CA PHE A 214 -4.37 23.12 -14.23
C PHE A 214 -5.12 22.44 -15.36
N GLY A 215 -6.01 23.23 -16.00
CA GLY A 215 -6.95 22.74 -17.00
C GLY A 215 -8.08 21.88 -16.43
N LYS A 216 -8.12 21.62 -15.10
CA LYS A 216 -9.11 20.76 -14.44
C LYS A 216 -9.19 19.32 -15.00
N ILE A 217 -8.17 18.87 -15.72
CA ILE A 217 -8.11 17.53 -16.33
C ILE A 217 -7.74 16.48 -15.28
N LEU A 218 -6.77 16.82 -14.44
CA LEU A 218 -6.30 15.98 -13.34
C LEU A 218 -6.46 16.74 -12.02
N PRO A 219 -6.78 16.04 -10.92
CA PRO A 219 -6.84 16.65 -9.61
C PRO A 219 -5.45 17.09 -9.16
N LYS A 220 -5.37 18.14 -8.35
CA LYS A 220 -4.12 18.71 -7.83
C LYS A 220 -3.55 17.87 -6.68
N GLY A 221 -2.22 17.74 -6.63
CA GLY A 221 -1.51 17.28 -5.44
C GLY A 221 -1.05 15.83 -5.45
N PHE A 222 -1.21 15.09 -6.55
CA PHE A 222 -0.72 13.71 -6.66
C PHE A 222 0.74 13.68 -7.09
N PRO A 223 1.64 12.95 -6.39
CA PRO A 223 3.03 12.80 -6.82
C PRO A 223 3.14 12.18 -8.21
N VAL A 224 4.05 12.67 -9.03
CA VAL A 224 4.26 12.17 -10.40
C VAL A 224 5.69 11.65 -10.59
N GLY A 225 6.67 12.38 -10.08
CA GLY A 225 8.08 12.02 -10.23
C GLY A 225 9.03 12.96 -9.51
N THR A 226 10.32 12.65 -9.63
CA THR A 226 11.41 13.42 -9.02
C THR A 226 12.34 13.93 -10.10
N VAL A 227 12.77 15.19 -9.98
CA VAL A 227 13.71 15.81 -10.91
C VAL A 227 15.06 15.08 -10.81
N PHE A 228 15.45 14.43 -11.89
CA PHE A 228 16.70 13.69 -11.99
C PHE A 228 17.85 14.57 -12.47
N GLN A 229 17.59 15.48 -13.40
CA GLN A 229 18.62 16.35 -13.96
C GLN A 229 18.00 17.63 -14.51
N VAL A 230 18.69 18.75 -14.34
CA VAL A 230 18.37 20.04 -14.96
C VAL A 230 19.52 20.40 -15.89
N ALA A 231 19.24 20.53 -17.17
CA ALA A 231 20.21 20.89 -18.20
C ALA A 231 19.74 22.15 -18.93
N GLU A 232 20.69 23.03 -19.27
CA GLU A 232 20.39 24.16 -20.16
C GLU A 232 20.19 23.65 -21.59
N GLU A 233 19.15 24.14 -22.26
CA GLU A 233 18.93 23.85 -23.67
C GLU A 233 19.68 24.87 -24.54
N LYS A 234 20.03 24.50 -25.77
CA LYS A 234 20.78 25.41 -26.67
C LYS A 234 19.94 26.62 -27.12
N THR A 235 18.62 26.54 -26.98
CA THR A 235 17.68 27.64 -27.22
C THR A 235 17.59 28.53 -25.99
N GLU A 236 17.69 29.85 -26.16
CA GLU A 236 17.87 30.84 -25.08
C GLU A 236 16.68 30.96 -24.09
N LEU A 237 15.58 30.25 -24.29
CA LEU A 237 14.29 30.50 -23.62
C LEU A 237 13.79 29.37 -22.70
N SER A 238 14.36 28.16 -22.75
CA SER A 238 13.87 27.01 -21.95
C SER A 238 14.99 26.17 -21.36
N ARG A 239 14.72 25.59 -20.18
CA ARG A 239 15.55 24.52 -19.60
C ARG A 239 14.98 23.16 -19.95
N ARG A 240 15.87 22.19 -20.12
CA ARG A 240 15.50 20.78 -20.22
C ARG A 240 15.59 20.15 -18.83
N VAL A 241 14.45 19.77 -18.28
CA VAL A 241 14.36 19.11 -16.97
C VAL A 241 13.97 17.64 -17.17
N SER A 242 14.86 16.74 -16.81
CA SER A 242 14.64 15.29 -16.83
C SER A 242 14.07 14.83 -15.49
N VAL A 243 13.05 13.99 -15.54
CA VAL A 243 12.27 13.53 -14.39
C VAL A 243 12.17 12.02 -14.43
N VAL A 244 12.31 11.38 -13.28
CA VAL A 244 12.05 9.94 -13.11
C VAL A 244 10.68 9.76 -12.45
N SER A 245 9.84 8.87 -12.99
CA SER A 245 8.52 8.63 -12.38
C SER A 245 8.66 8.02 -11.00
N MET A 246 7.76 8.42 -10.10
CA MET A 246 7.68 7.90 -8.73
C MET A 246 7.11 6.47 -8.68
N THR A 247 6.37 6.08 -9.72
CA THR A 247 5.70 4.78 -9.82
C THR A 247 6.32 3.99 -10.97
N ASP A 248 6.60 2.70 -10.75
CA ASP A 248 7.01 1.83 -11.84
C ASP A 248 5.78 1.42 -12.67
N LEU A 249 5.69 1.97 -13.88
CA LEU A 249 4.58 1.74 -14.80
C LEU A 249 4.63 0.35 -15.46
N ASN A 250 5.71 -0.43 -15.25
CA ASN A 250 5.86 -1.77 -15.79
C ASN A 250 5.41 -2.89 -14.84
N THR A 251 5.12 -2.60 -13.57
CA THR A 251 4.79 -3.60 -12.54
C THR A 251 3.45 -3.32 -11.84
N LEU A 252 2.54 -2.62 -12.53
CA LEU A 252 1.20 -2.27 -12.05
C LEU A 252 0.26 -3.49 -11.89
N GLU A 253 -0.09 -3.83 -10.66
CA GLU A 253 -1.07 -4.89 -10.34
C GLU A 253 -2.33 -4.29 -9.73
N GLU A 254 -2.17 -3.47 -8.70
CA GLU A 254 -3.24 -2.80 -7.98
C GLU A 254 -3.20 -1.29 -8.23
N LEU A 255 -4.37 -0.72 -8.53
CA LEU A 255 -4.54 0.70 -8.84
C LEU A 255 -5.75 1.28 -8.10
N PHE A 256 -5.74 2.60 -7.95
CA PHE A 256 -6.82 3.35 -7.36
C PHE A 256 -7.31 4.40 -8.34
N ILE A 257 -8.61 4.38 -8.62
CA ILE A 257 -9.25 5.42 -9.42
C ILE A 257 -9.72 6.50 -8.45
N VAL A 258 -9.27 7.73 -8.69
CA VAL A 258 -9.66 8.89 -7.90
C VAL A 258 -11.09 9.25 -8.26
N VAL A 259 -11.95 9.42 -7.27
CA VAL A 259 -13.36 9.80 -7.42
C VAL A 259 -13.64 10.98 -6.49
N GLY A 260 -14.46 11.92 -6.95
CA GLY A 260 -14.75 13.13 -6.18
C GLY A 260 -13.59 14.14 -6.23
N GLY A 261 -13.86 15.36 -5.79
CA GLY A 261 -12.96 16.51 -5.97
C GLY A 261 -13.74 17.76 -6.39
N ARG A 262 -13.40 18.92 -5.83
CA ARG A 262 -14.19 20.16 -5.90
C ARG A 262 -14.07 20.86 -7.24
N ASP A 263 -12.91 20.71 -7.86
CA ASP A 263 -12.50 21.45 -9.04
C ASP A 263 -12.21 20.51 -10.21
N TRP A 264 -12.46 19.22 -10.01
CA TRP A 264 -12.14 18.18 -10.96
C TRP A 264 -13.43 17.50 -11.40
N ASP A 265 -14.02 18.03 -12.46
CA ASP A 265 -15.04 17.35 -13.22
C ASP A 265 -14.47 17.02 -14.60
N SER A 266 -14.04 15.78 -14.74
CA SER A 266 -13.54 15.30 -16.02
C SER A 266 -14.65 15.23 -17.07
N GLU A 267 -15.89 14.99 -16.67
CA GLU A 267 -17.01 14.75 -17.57
C GLU A 267 -17.38 16.00 -18.38
N ASP A 268 -17.39 17.16 -17.72
CA ASP A 268 -17.66 18.46 -18.35
C ASP A 268 -16.66 18.80 -19.47
N ILE A 269 -15.38 18.45 -19.32
CA ILE A 269 -14.34 18.80 -20.30
C ILE A 269 -14.47 17.92 -21.55
N PHE A 270 -14.65 16.60 -21.36
CA PHE A 270 -14.75 15.68 -22.48
C PHE A 270 -16.06 15.89 -23.26
N ASN A 271 -17.17 16.13 -22.58
CA ASN A 271 -18.42 16.49 -23.25
C ASN A 271 -18.26 17.76 -24.12
N ARG A 272 -17.54 18.78 -23.62
CA ARG A 272 -17.24 19.99 -24.41
C ARG A 272 -16.34 19.71 -25.61
N LEU A 273 -15.34 18.84 -25.48
CA LEU A 273 -14.47 18.48 -26.59
C LEU A 273 -15.20 17.69 -27.69
N ASP A 274 -16.15 16.84 -27.31
CA ASP A 274 -16.96 16.10 -28.29
C ASP A 274 -17.93 17.03 -29.02
N THR A 275 -18.51 18.04 -28.34
CA THR A 275 -19.34 19.06 -29.03
C THR A 275 -18.56 19.96 -30.00
N VAL A 276 -17.25 20.13 -29.81
CA VAL A 276 -16.41 20.91 -30.74
C VAL A 276 -16.03 20.09 -31.98
N LYS A 277 -16.04 18.75 -31.90
CA LYS A 277 -15.76 17.88 -33.05
C LYS A 277 -16.94 17.75 -34.02
N ASP A 278 -18.17 18.02 -33.57
CA ASP A 278 -19.38 18.06 -34.40
C ASP A 278 -19.98 19.48 -34.46
N PRO A 279 -19.45 20.40 -35.29
CA PRO A 279 -19.99 21.76 -35.43
C PRO A 279 -21.29 21.85 -36.25
N ALA A 280 -22.04 20.75 -36.39
CA ALA A 280 -23.24 20.70 -37.24
C ALA A 280 -24.42 20.00 -36.54
N MET A 281 -25.15 20.78 -35.74
CA MET A 281 -26.61 20.73 -35.68
C MET A 281 -27.17 22.12 -35.46
#